data_AF-A0A3N6RN18-F1
#
_entry.id   AF-A0A3N6RN18-F1
#
_cell.length_a   1.000
_cell.length_b   1.000
_cell.length_c   1.000
_cell.angle_alpha   90.00
_cell.angle_beta   90.00
_cell.angle_gamma   90.00
#
_symmetry.space_group_name_H-M   'P 1'
#
loop_
_entity.id
_entity.type
_entity.pdbx_description
1 polymer ?
#
loop_
_entity_poly.entity_id
_entity_poly.type
_entity_poly.pdbx_seq_one_letter_code
_entity_poly.pdbx_strand_id
1 'polypeptide(L)' 'MERFVVSAELLNHPVFIGLLNRSAQEYGYEQKGVLQIPCHVLVFERIMESLRLGLAVPSDLQDVIGDETI' A
#
# COMPACT_ATOMS: atom_id res chain seq x y z
N MET A 1 -9.37 -11.03 -2.18
CA MET A 1 -9.61 -9.58 -2.43
C MET A 1 -10.28 -9.00 -1.21
N GLU A 2 -9.62 -8.05 -0.56
CA GLU A 2 -10.15 -7.32 0.59
C GLU A 2 -10.26 -5.84 0.24
N ARG A 3 -11.27 -5.15 0.79
CA ARG A 3 -11.51 -3.73 0.51
C ARG A 3 -11.29 -2.94 1.79
N PHE A 4 -10.37 -1.99 1.71
CA PHE A 4 -10.07 -1.07 2.81
C PHE A 4 -10.60 0.32 2.51
N VAL A 5 -11.19 0.94 3.51
CA VAL A 5 -11.55 2.36 3.47
C VAL A 5 -10.49 3.11 4.25
N VAL A 6 -9.76 3.99 3.57
CA VAL A 6 -8.69 4.79 4.14
C VAL A 6 -8.94 6.27 3.87
N SER A 7 -8.50 7.15 4.77
CA SER A 7 -8.56 8.59 4.52
C SER A 7 -7.62 8.95 3.36
N ALA A 8 -8.09 9.78 2.44
CA ALA A 8 -7.29 10.25 1.30
C ALA A 8 -6.00 10.98 1.73
N GLU A 9 -5.97 11.56 2.93
CA GLU A 9 -4.79 12.19 3.52
C GLU A 9 -3.62 11.21 3.70
N LEU A 10 -3.90 9.93 3.96
CA LEU A 10 -2.87 8.89 4.09
C LEU A 10 -2.17 8.58 2.77
N LEU A 11 -2.80 8.90 1.62
CA LEU A 11 -2.19 8.70 0.31
C LEU A 11 -0.96 9.58 0.09
N ASN A 12 -0.85 10.70 0.81
CA ASN A 12 0.34 11.56 0.78
C ASN A 12 1.49 11.00 1.64
N HIS A 13 1.27 9.93 2.41
CA HIS A 13 2.33 9.33 3.21
C HIS A 13 3.34 8.62 2.29
N PRO A 14 4.66 8.74 2.52
CA PRO A 14 5.69 8.14 1.66
C PRO A 14 5.50 6.63 1.45
N VAL A 15 4.97 5.93 2.45
CA VAL A 15 4.66 4.49 2.33
C VAL A 15 3.60 4.21 1.26
N PHE A 16 2.58 5.07 1.16
CA PHE A 16 1.52 4.94 0.15
C PHE A 16 2.03 5.34 -1.23
N ILE A 17 2.93 6.30 -1.33
CA ILE A 17 3.56 6.66 -2.61
C ILE A 17 4.27 5.44 -3.24
N GLY A 18 4.97 4.64 -2.43
CA GLY A 18 5.59 3.39 -2.89
C GLY A 18 4.55 2.39 -3.43
N LEU A 19 3.48 2.16 -2.66
CA LEU A 19 2.38 1.27 -3.06
C LEU A 19 1.66 1.76 -4.32
N LEU A 20 1.43 3.07 -4.45
CA LEU A 20 0.78 3.70 -5.61
C LEU A 20 1.63 3.58 -6.86
N ASN A 21 2.95 3.78 -6.76
CA ASN A 21 3.86 3.59 -7.89
C ASN A 21 3.83 2.14 -8.39
N ARG A 22 3.82 1.17 -7.47
CA ARG A 22 3.74 -0.25 -7.85
C ARG A 22 2.39 -0.59 -8.49
N SER A 23 1.30 -0.09 -7.90
CA SER A 23 -0.03 -0.19 -8.50
C SER A 23 -0.07 0.37 -9.91
N ALA A 24 0.50 1.55 -10.13
CA ALA A 24 0.55 2.15 -11.45
C ALA A 24 1.45 1.39 -12.43
N GLN A 25 2.53 0.76 -11.95
CA GLN A 25 3.41 -0.07 -12.78
C GLN A 25 2.72 -1.37 -13.22
N GLU A 26 1.95 -2.01 -12.34
CA GLU A 26 1.30 -3.29 -12.62
C GLU A 26 -0.04 -3.14 -13.35
N TYR A 27 -0.86 -2.16 -12.94
CA TYR A 27 -2.23 -1.98 -13.44
C TYR A 27 -2.41 -0.74 -14.32
N GLY A 28 -1.41 0.13 -14.42
CA GLY A 28 -1.51 1.42 -15.11
C GLY A 28 -2.26 2.49 -14.31
N TYR A 29 -2.29 3.71 -14.83
CA TYR A 29 -3.03 4.84 -14.24
C TYR A 29 -4.50 4.89 -14.65
N GLU A 30 -4.93 4.07 -15.61
CA GLU A 30 -6.30 4.06 -16.14
C GLU A 30 -7.26 3.19 -15.31
N GLN A 31 -6.90 2.87 -14.06
CA GLN A 31 -7.74 2.13 -13.13
C GLN A 31 -9.06 2.88 -12.90
N LYS A 32 -10.18 2.24 -13.23
CA LYS A 32 -11.52 2.81 -13.04
C LYS A 32 -12.15 2.28 -11.76
N GLY A 33 -12.58 3.19 -10.89
CA GLY A 33 -13.29 2.86 -9.66
C GLY A 33 -12.35 2.74 -8.47
N VAL A 34 -12.20 1.53 -7.93
CA VAL A 34 -11.35 1.28 -6.76
C VAL A 34 -9.89 1.16 -7.17
N LEU A 35 -8.99 1.76 -6.38
CA LEU A 35 -7.56 1.62 -6.52
C LEU A 35 -7.14 0.19 -6.11
N GLN A 36 -6.52 -0.56 -7.02
CA GLN A 36 -6.03 -1.91 -6.70
C GLN A 36 -4.54 -1.85 -6.40
N ILE A 37 -4.17 -2.11 -5.14
CA ILE A 37 -2.77 -2.12 -4.73
C ILE A 37 -2.25 -3.56 -4.69
N PRO A 38 -1.14 -3.88 -5.38
CA PRO A 38 -0.51 -5.19 -5.34
C PRO A 38 0.30 -5.33 -4.05
N CYS A 39 -0.40 -5.68 -2.97
CA CYS A 39 0.16 -5.84 -1.65
C CYS A 39 -0.61 -6.92 -0.88
N HIS A 40 0.13 -7.73 -0.12
CA HIS A 40 -0.46 -8.74 0.73
C HIS A 40 -1.30 -8.09 1.83
N VAL A 41 -2.50 -8.61 2.08
CA VAL A 41 -3.48 -8.05 3.02
C VAL A 41 -2.87 -7.83 4.41
N LEU A 42 -2.16 -8.83 4.94
CA LEU A 42 -1.49 -8.74 6.25
C LEU A 42 -0.44 -7.61 6.34
N VAL A 43 0.25 -7.32 5.23
CA VAL A 43 1.23 -6.22 5.17
C VAL A 43 0.49 -4.89 5.20
N PHE A 44 -0.56 -4.76 4.39
CA PHE A 44 -1.38 -3.56 4.36
C PHE A 44 -2.02 -3.26 5.73
N GLU A 45 -2.53 -4.29 6.43
CA GLU A 45 -3.06 -4.15 7.79
C GLU A 45 -2.01 -3.65 8.78
N ARG A 46 -0.78 -4.19 8.74
CA ARG A 46 0.32 -3.71 9.60
C ARG A 46 0.71 -2.26 9.32
N ILE A 47 0.70 -1.84 8.05
CA ILE A 47 0.93 -0.43 7.67
C ILE A 47 -0.15 0.45 8.28
N MET A 48 -1.42 0.05 8.11
CA MET A 48 -2.56 0.80 8.63
C MET A 48 -2.54 0.87 10.16
N GLU A 49 -2.16 -0.20 10.85
CA GLU A 49 -1.99 -0.21 12.30
C GLU A 49 -0.85 0.71 12.76
N SER A 50 0.31 0.63 12.08
CA SER A 50 1.47 1.49 12.38
C SER A 50 1.15 2.97 12.20
N LEU A 51 0.44 3.32 11.12
CA LEU A 51 -0.02 4.69 10.84
C LEU A 51 -1.04 5.17 11.89
N ARG A 52 -1.95 4.30 12.34
CA ARG A 52 -2.91 4.63 13.41
C ARG A 52 -2.22 4.89 14.75
N LEU A 53 -1.16 4.15 15.06
CA LEU A 53 -0.38 4.29 16.28
C LEU A 53 0.66 5.43 16.21
N GLY A 54 0.86 6.05 15.03
CA GLY A 54 1.88 7.07 14.81
C GLY A 54 3.31 6.52 14.87
N LEU A 55 3.48 5.21 14.68
CA LEU A 55 4.78 4.55 14.67
C LEU A 55 5.42 4.71 13.29
N ALA A 56 6.73 4.92 13.26
CA ALA A 56 7.48 4.89 12.01
C ALA A 56 7.26 3.52 11.37
N VAL A 57 6.70 3.48 10.15
CA VAL A 57 6.61 2.25 9.39
C VAL A 57 8.04 1.78 9.16
N PRO A 58 8.43 0.59 9.64
CA PRO A 58 9.81 0.13 9.49
C PRO A 58 10.14 0.05 8.01
N SER A 59 11.31 0.58 7.65
CA SER A 59 11.91 0.54 6.31
C SER A 59 12.13 -0.90 5.79
N ASP A 60 11.86 -1.91 6.59
CA ASP A 60 11.88 -3.33 6.20
C ASP A 60 10.57 -3.74 5.51
N LEU A 61 9.48 -2.99 5.68
CA LEU A 61 8.19 -3.34 5.11
C LEU A 61 8.04 -2.93 3.63
N GLN A 62 8.93 -2.06 3.16
CA GLN A 62 9.09 -1.71 1.74
C GLN A 62 9.73 -2.86 0.93
N ASP A 63 10.42 -3.79 1.60
CA ASP A 63 11.01 -4.99 0.98
C ASP A 63 9.93 -6.07 0.73
N VAL A 64 8.93 -6.20 1.61
CA VAL A 64 7.78 -7.12 1.39
C VAL A 64 6.76 -6.61 0.37
N ILE A 65 6.82 -5.33 0.03
CA ILE A 65 6.14 -4.77 -1.15
C ILE A 65 6.96 -5.10 -2.42
N GLY A 66 8.07 -5.85 -2.32
CA GLY A 66 8.95 -6.22 -3.43
C GLY A 66 8.75 -7.63 -3.98
N ASP A 67 8.22 -8.58 -3.22
CA ASP A 67 8.26 -10.00 -3.62
C ASP A 67 6.85 -10.58 -3.82
N GLU A 68 6.42 -10.62 -5.09
CA GLU A 68 5.53 -11.69 -5.53
C GLU A 68 6.18 -12.37 -6.74
N THR A 69 6.71 -13.57 -6.48
CA THR A 69 6.49 -14.78 -7.29
C THR A 69 7.53 -15.13 -8.39
N ILE A 70 8.33 -16.16 -8.04
CA ILE A 70 9.29 -17.03 -8.80
C ILE A 70 10.73 -16.53 -8.94
#